data_AF-A0A2Z5Y499-F1
#
_entry.id   AF-A0A2Z5Y499-F1
#
_cell.length_a   1.000
_cell.length_b   1.000
_cell.length_c   1.000
_cell.angle_alpha   90.00
_cell.angle_beta   90.00
_cell.angle_gamma   90.00
#
_symmetry.space_group_name_H-M   'P 1'
#
loop_
_entity.id
_entity.type
_entity.pdbx_description
1 polymer ?
#
loop_
_entity_poly.entity_id
_entity_poly.type
_entity_poly.pdbx_seq_one_letter_code
_entity_poly.pdbx_strand_id
1 'polypeptide(L)'
;MEMAEKYPINPTLMMGTVKQVIDDQVTLNLRGRLGLITVPEKLILSDEPIKVGQKLQFYFSYIYVVNDPLDYDFTEIIQQTECFSCLIGGHIIHVDDTAVRVQVTDNLGSIYVPRRWIFTNVSLKEGLHVEFYFSKMIEIAEETNKY
;
A
#
# COMPACT_ATOMS: atom_id res chain seq x y z
N MET A 1 20.45 -1.00 27.23
CA MET A 1 19.38 -1.54 26.38
C MET A 1 18.77 -0.34 25.70
N GLU A 2 19.21 -0.05 24.47
CA GLU A 2 18.62 1.02 23.65
C GLU A 2 17.13 0.75 23.51
N MET A 3 16.31 1.74 23.87
CA MET A 3 14.91 1.71 23.50
C MET A 3 14.87 1.88 21.98
N ALA A 4 14.54 0.82 21.25
CA ALA A 4 14.20 0.97 19.84
C ALA A 4 13.13 2.06 19.76
N GLU A 5 13.47 3.21 19.15
CA GLU A 5 12.48 4.24 18.85
C GLU A 5 11.32 3.56 18.14
N LYS A 6 10.14 3.62 18.76
CA LYS A 6 8.94 3.03 18.18
C LYS A 6 8.67 3.77 16.88
N TYR A 7 8.83 3.07 15.75
CA TYR A 7 8.50 3.63 14.44
C TYR A 7 7.07 4.21 14.49
N PRO A 8 6.86 5.44 13.97
CA PRO A 8 5.61 6.19 14.17
C PRO A 8 4.41 5.57 13.45
N ILE A 9 4.66 4.56 12.61
CA ILE A 9 3.68 3.89 11.77
C ILE A 9 3.62 2.41 12.14
N ASN A 10 2.40 1.87 12.15
CA ASN A 10 2.16 0.44 12.42
C ASN A 10 1.26 -0.10 11.30
N PRO A 11 1.58 -1.28 10.73
CA PRO A 11 0.74 -1.90 9.72
C PRO A 11 -0.60 -2.31 10.32
N THR A 12 -1.67 -2.13 9.56
CA THR A 12 -3.01 -2.62 9.88
C THR A 12 -3.50 -3.46 8.72
N LEU A 13 -4.26 -4.53 9.02
CA LEU A 13 -4.92 -5.30 7.98
C LEU A 13 -6.03 -4.46 7.35
N MET A 14 -5.89 -4.18 6.07
CA MET A 14 -6.81 -3.39 5.27
C MET A 14 -7.50 -4.27 4.23
N MET A 15 -8.63 -3.78 3.74
CA MET A 15 -9.40 -4.42 2.67
C MET A 15 -9.70 -3.43 1.56
N GLY A 16 -9.62 -3.92 0.33
CA GLY A 16 -10.00 -3.19 -0.87
C GLY A 16 -10.87 -4.02 -1.79
N THR A 17 -11.64 -3.36 -2.64
CA THR A 17 -12.38 -4.01 -3.73
C THR A 17 -11.73 -3.66 -5.04
N VAL A 18 -11.44 -4.66 -5.87
CA VAL A 18 -10.89 -4.48 -7.21
C VAL A 18 -11.87 -3.64 -8.02
N LYS A 19 -11.44 -2.43 -8.36
CA LYS A 19 -12.20 -1.47 -9.16
C LYS A 19 -11.94 -1.67 -10.65
N GLN A 20 -10.70 -2.03 -11.01
CA GLN A 20 -10.24 -2.05 -12.39
C GLN A 20 -8.99 -2.92 -12.53
N VAL A 21 -8.88 -3.58 -13.68
CA VAL A 21 -7.68 -4.32 -14.13
C VAL A 21 -7.36 -3.83 -15.55
N ILE A 22 -6.15 -3.30 -15.78
CA ILE A 22 -5.64 -2.88 -17.10
C ILE A 22 -4.16 -3.23 -17.16
N ASP A 23 -3.71 -3.89 -18.23
CA ASP A 23 -2.27 -4.12 -18.51
C ASP A 23 -1.50 -4.64 -17.28
N ASP A 24 -2.03 -5.71 -16.67
CA ASP A 24 -1.51 -6.35 -15.45
C ASP A 24 -1.45 -5.45 -14.20
N GLN A 25 -2.08 -4.27 -14.24
CA GLN A 25 -2.26 -3.38 -13.10
C GLN A 25 -3.66 -3.53 -12.51
N VAL A 26 -3.71 -3.85 -11.23
CA VAL A 26 -4.94 -4.00 -10.45
C VAL A 26 -5.11 -2.76 -9.57
N THR A 27 -6.21 -2.04 -9.76
CA THR A 27 -6.58 -0.89 -8.93
C THR A 27 -7.68 -1.27 -7.96
N LEU A 28 -7.43 -1.08 -6.66
CA LEU A 28 -8.36 -1.29 -5.57
C LEU A 28 -8.94 0.03 -5.09
N ASN A 29 -10.22 0.01 -4.76
CA ASN A 29 -10.85 1.03 -3.95
C ASN A 29 -10.78 0.61 -2.47
N LEU A 30 -10.14 1.44 -1.63
CA LEU A 30 -10.03 1.16 -0.21
C LEU A 30 -11.38 1.38 0.48
N ARG A 31 -11.79 0.40 1.29
CA ARG A 31 -13.06 0.44 2.02
C ARG A 31 -13.16 1.72 2.86
N GLY A 32 -14.31 2.41 2.82
CA GLY A 32 -14.53 3.64 3.59
C GLY A 32 -14.03 4.93 2.92
N ARG A 33 -13.85 4.92 1.60
CA ARG A 33 -13.32 6.08 0.82
C ARG A 33 -11.94 6.50 1.28
N LEU A 34 -11.12 5.52 1.63
CA LEU A 34 -9.78 5.73 2.18
C LEU A 34 -8.72 5.95 1.09
N GLY A 35 -9.09 5.79 -0.18
CA GLY A 35 -8.19 6.04 -1.30
C GLY A 35 -8.26 4.95 -2.36
N LEU A 36 -7.29 5.00 -3.26
CA LEU A 36 -7.03 3.97 -4.27
C LEU A 36 -5.61 3.43 -4.06
N ILE A 37 -5.43 2.15 -4.30
CA ILE A 37 -4.11 1.53 -4.43
C ILE A 37 -4.08 0.80 -5.76
N THR A 38 -3.07 1.06 -6.57
CA THR A 38 -2.82 0.36 -7.83
C THR A 38 -1.53 -0.41 -7.68
N VAL A 39 -1.56 -1.71 -7.96
CA VAL A 39 -0.39 -2.59 -7.90
C VAL A 39 -0.33 -3.48 -9.14
N PRO A 40 0.87 -3.95 -9.55
CA PRO A 40 0.96 -5.01 -10.53
C PRO A 40 0.38 -6.32 -9.98
N GLU A 41 -0.21 -7.16 -10.83
CA GLU A 41 -0.85 -8.43 -10.46
C GLU A 41 0.12 -9.38 -9.72
N LYS A 42 1.43 -9.29 -9.99
CA LYS A 42 2.49 -10.04 -9.26
C LYS A 42 2.55 -9.78 -7.74
N LEU A 43 1.95 -8.68 -7.26
CA LEU A 43 1.82 -8.38 -5.83
C LEU A 43 0.53 -8.92 -5.22
N ILE A 44 -0.22 -9.72 -5.96
CA ILE A 44 -1.42 -10.41 -5.48
C ILE A 44 -1.11 -11.90 -5.48
N LEU A 45 -1.27 -12.54 -4.33
CA LEU A 45 -1.15 -13.98 -4.18
C LEU A 45 -2.49 -14.60 -4.54
N SER A 46 -2.64 -14.96 -5.81
CA SER A 46 -3.78 -15.72 -6.31
C SER A 46 -3.30 -16.70 -7.37
N ASP A 47 -3.92 -17.88 -7.39
CA ASP A 47 -3.75 -18.88 -8.44
C ASP A 47 -4.71 -18.62 -9.62
N GLU A 48 -5.67 -17.70 -9.44
CA GLU A 48 -6.71 -17.36 -10.41
C GLU A 48 -6.55 -15.91 -10.90
N PRO A 49 -6.96 -15.60 -12.15
CA PRO A 49 -6.91 -14.23 -12.65
C PRO A 49 -7.77 -13.27 -11.84
N ILE A 50 -7.25 -12.08 -11.57
CA ILE A 50 -7.95 -11.07 -10.77
C ILE A 50 -9.08 -10.40 -11.57
N LYS A 51 -10.26 -10.29 -10.93
CA LYS A 51 -11.51 -9.80 -11.51
C LYS A 51 -12.05 -8.59 -10.75
N VAL A 52 -12.68 -7.69 -11.50
CA VAL A 52 -13.41 -6.55 -10.93
C VAL A 52 -14.49 -7.04 -9.96
N GLY A 53 -14.56 -6.39 -8.79
CA GLY A 53 -15.49 -6.74 -7.72
C GLY A 53 -14.91 -7.69 -6.66
N GLN A 54 -13.79 -8.38 -6.93
CA GLN A 54 -13.12 -9.20 -5.92
C GLN A 54 -12.65 -8.36 -4.73
N LYS A 55 -12.69 -8.97 -3.54
CA LYS A 55 -12.19 -8.36 -2.32
C LYS A 55 -10.83 -8.94 -1.97
N LEU A 56 -9.88 -8.05 -1.75
CA LEU A 56 -8.53 -8.39 -1.35
C LEU A 56 -8.24 -7.80 0.03
N GLN A 57 -7.38 -8.46 0.79
CA GLN A 57 -6.83 -7.94 2.05
C GLN A 57 -5.30 -7.91 2.02
N PHE A 58 -4.72 -6.96 2.74
CA PHE A 58 -3.27 -6.72 2.79
C PHE A 58 -2.94 -5.85 3.99
N TYR A 59 -1.69 -5.88 4.45
CA TYR A 59 -1.20 -4.95 5.44
C TYR A 59 -0.82 -3.62 4.81
N PHE A 60 -1.28 -2.54 5.41
CA PHE A 60 -0.88 -1.18 5.05
C PHE A 60 -0.86 -0.29 6.29
N SER A 61 0.13 0.59 6.38
CA SER A 61 0.21 1.61 7.45
C SER A 61 -0.14 3.00 6.95
N TYR A 62 -0.15 3.97 7.87
CA TYR A 62 0.04 5.37 7.51
C TYR A 62 1.39 5.55 6.79
N ILE A 63 1.49 6.63 6.01
CA ILE A 63 2.68 6.97 5.24
C ILE A 63 3.46 8.03 6.00
N TYR A 64 4.75 7.81 6.21
CA TYR A 64 5.64 8.73 6.91
C TYR A 64 6.57 9.43 5.92
N VAL A 65 6.68 10.76 5.99
CA VAL A 65 7.67 11.51 5.19
C VAL A 65 9.04 11.40 5.85
N VAL A 66 10.04 11.04 5.06
CA VAL A 66 11.44 10.92 5.48
C VAL A 66 12.33 11.84 4.66
N ASN A 67 13.42 12.33 5.27
CA ASN A 67 14.41 13.15 4.55
C ASN A 67 15.46 12.27 3.88
N ASP A 68 15.94 11.25 4.61
CA ASP A 68 16.96 10.31 4.15
C ASP A 68 16.31 8.92 4.04
N PRO A 69 15.83 8.53 2.85
CA PRO A 69 15.21 7.22 2.66
C PRO A 69 16.25 6.10 2.85
N LEU A 70 15.80 4.98 3.40
CA LEU A 70 16.59 3.77 3.47
C LEU A 70 16.80 3.14 2.08
N ASP A 71 17.79 2.27 1.97
CA ASP A 71 17.93 1.36 0.84
C ASP A 71 17.02 0.13 1.09
N TYR A 72 15.77 0.20 0.63
CA TYR A 72 14.80 -0.87 0.87
C TYR A 72 15.10 -2.09 0.00
N ASP A 73 15.21 -3.26 0.63
CA ASP A 73 15.25 -4.52 -0.10
C ASP A 73 13.85 -4.95 -0.52
N PHE A 74 13.50 -4.72 -1.78
CA PHE A 74 12.21 -5.12 -2.35
C PHE A 74 12.14 -6.61 -2.66
N THR A 75 13.24 -7.36 -2.54
CA THR A 75 13.25 -8.81 -2.78
C THR A 75 12.26 -9.52 -1.87
N GLU A 76 12.18 -9.09 -0.61
CA GLU A 76 11.28 -9.69 0.38
C GLU A 76 9.83 -9.56 -0.08
N ILE A 77 9.37 -8.33 -0.39
CA ILE A 77 7.98 -8.11 -0.84
C ILE A 77 7.69 -8.80 -2.18
N ILE A 78 8.66 -8.86 -3.11
CA ILE A 78 8.49 -9.49 -4.42
C ILE A 78 8.36 -11.01 -4.28
N GLN A 79 9.12 -11.63 -3.38
CA GLN A 79 9.18 -13.08 -3.20
C GLN A 79 8.20 -13.61 -2.14
N GLN A 80 7.43 -12.74 -1.48
CA GLN A 80 6.41 -13.17 -0.52
C GLN A 80 5.52 -14.27 -1.09
N THR A 81 5.36 -15.33 -0.31
CA THR A 81 4.38 -16.41 -0.51
C THR A 81 3.22 -16.33 0.49
N GLU A 82 3.34 -15.45 1.47
CA GLU A 82 2.36 -15.22 2.54
C GLU A 82 2.15 -13.72 2.76
N CYS A 83 1.02 -13.34 3.35
CA CYS A 83 0.70 -11.94 3.63
C CYS A 83 1.36 -11.48 4.93
N PHE A 84 2.49 -10.78 4.82
CA PHE A 84 3.13 -10.10 5.93
C PHE A 84 3.66 -8.72 5.50
N SER A 85 3.77 -7.79 6.44
CA SER A 85 4.19 -6.42 6.14
C SER A 85 5.71 -6.30 5.98
N CYS A 86 6.16 -5.67 4.89
CA CYS A 86 7.52 -5.18 4.68
C CYS A 86 7.54 -3.66 4.78
N LEU A 87 8.63 -3.08 5.29
CA LEU A 87 8.87 -1.64 5.21
C LEU A 87 9.36 -1.31 3.80
N ILE A 88 8.64 -0.45 3.09
CA ILE A 88 9.00 -0.03 1.73
C ILE A 88 8.93 1.49 1.59
N GLY A 89 9.57 1.99 0.53
CA GLY A 89 9.61 3.40 0.22
C GLY A 89 8.95 3.80 -1.09
N GLY A 90 8.83 5.11 -1.27
CA GLY A 90 8.34 5.74 -2.47
C GLY A 90 8.61 7.25 -2.46
N HIS A 91 7.98 7.95 -3.39
CA HIS A 91 8.00 9.41 -3.42
C HIS A 91 6.63 9.98 -3.79
N ILE A 92 6.34 11.16 -3.25
CA ILE A 92 5.12 11.89 -3.58
C ILE A 92 5.24 12.42 -5.00
N ILE A 93 4.31 12.02 -5.88
CA ILE A 93 4.23 12.46 -7.28
C ILE A 93 3.08 13.43 -7.54
N HIS A 94 2.16 13.58 -6.59
CA HIS A 94 1.08 14.56 -6.69
C HIS A 94 0.57 14.95 -5.31
N VAL A 95 0.23 16.23 -5.15
CA VAL A 95 -0.42 16.77 -3.95
C VAL A 95 -1.54 17.70 -4.39
N ASP A 96 -2.75 17.46 -3.90
CA ASP A 96 -3.88 18.40 -4.02
C ASP A 96 -4.40 18.80 -2.63
N ASP A 97 -5.49 19.55 -2.59
CA ASP A 97 -6.10 20.06 -1.35
C ASP A 97 -6.64 18.95 -0.42
N THR A 98 -6.92 17.77 -0.98
CA THR A 98 -7.62 16.68 -0.29
C THR A 98 -6.80 15.40 -0.18
N ALA A 99 -5.91 15.13 -1.13
CA ALA A 99 -5.23 13.87 -1.31
C ALA A 99 -3.77 14.02 -1.77
N VAL A 100 -3.05 12.92 -1.65
CA VAL A 100 -1.65 12.75 -2.04
C VAL A 100 -1.55 11.49 -2.86
N ARG A 101 -0.78 11.54 -3.95
CA ARG A 101 -0.36 10.36 -4.70
C ARG A 101 1.10 10.07 -4.43
N VAL A 102 1.37 8.84 -4.01
CA VAL A 102 2.70 8.28 -3.84
C VAL A 102 2.94 7.28 -4.96
N GLN A 103 4.09 7.40 -5.62
CA GLN A 103 4.64 6.35 -6.47
C GLN A 103 5.51 5.46 -5.60
N VAL A 104 5.22 4.17 -5.59
CA VAL A 104 6.05 3.18 -4.88
C VAL A 104 7.30 2.91 -5.71
N THR A 105 8.45 2.83 -5.05
CA THR A 105 9.75 2.51 -5.68
C THR A 105 9.69 1.15 -6.40
N ASP A 106 10.61 0.92 -7.36
CA ASP A 106 10.68 -0.29 -8.18
C ASP A 106 9.40 -0.62 -8.98
N ASN A 107 8.62 0.42 -9.29
CA ASN A 107 7.37 0.31 -10.02
C ASN A 107 6.39 -0.69 -9.37
N LEU A 108 6.40 -0.76 -8.03
CA LEU A 108 5.52 -1.63 -7.24
C LEU A 108 4.09 -1.07 -7.08
N GLY A 109 3.77 0.01 -7.80
CA GLY A 109 2.43 0.56 -7.87
C GLY A 109 2.34 2.03 -7.43
N SER A 110 1.12 2.48 -7.15
CA SER A 110 0.84 3.81 -6.62
C SER A 110 -0.25 3.80 -5.56
N ILE A 111 -0.18 4.76 -4.65
CA ILE A 111 -1.10 4.91 -3.53
C ILE A 111 -1.68 6.32 -3.60
N TYR A 112 -2.99 6.45 -3.69
CA TYR A 112 -3.70 7.72 -3.71
C TYR A 112 -4.63 7.82 -2.52
N VAL A 113 -4.23 8.56 -1.49
CA VAL A 113 -4.88 8.59 -0.18
C VAL A 113 -5.13 10.03 0.28
N PRO A 114 -6.12 10.28 1.16
CA PRO A 114 -6.33 11.59 1.73
C PRO A 114 -5.10 12.11 2.47
N ARG A 115 -4.86 13.43 2.48
CA ARG A 115 -3.68 14.05 3.13
C ARG A 115 -3.48 13.63 4.59
N ARG A 116 -4.57 13.36 5.32
CA ARG A 116 -4.54 12.87 6.72
C ARG A 116 -3.89 11.49 6.91
N TRP A 117 -3.61 10.77 5.82
CA TRP A 117 -2.86 9.52 5.83
C TRP A 117 -1.34 9.71 5.86
N ILE A 118 -0.88 10.95 5.65
CA ILE A 118 0.54 11.29 5.62
C ILE A 118 0.95 11.91 6.95
N PHE A 119 1.91 11.30 7.64
CA PHE A 119 2.56 11.83 8.82
C PHE A 119 3.83 12.57 8.40
N THR A 120 3.88 13.85 8.75
CA THR A 120 5.00 14.72 8.35
C THR A 120 5.07 15.94 9.26
N ASN A 121 6.27 16.50 9.40
CA ASN A 121 6.55 17.78 10.03
C ASN A 121 6.84 18.89 9.00
N VAL A 122 6.77 18.58 7.70
CA VAL A 122 7.00 19.53 6.62
C VAL A 122 5.73 19.72 5.78
N SER A 123 5.69 20.79 4.99
CA SER A 123 4.60 20.98 4.03
C SER A 123 4.67 19.92 2.94
N LEU A 124 3.53 19.27 2.67
CA LEU A 124 3.39 18.27 1.62
C LEU A 124 3.62 18.92 0.25
N LYS A 125 4.58 18.38 -0.51
CA LYS A 125 4.92 18.77 -1.88
C LYS A 125 5.39 17.56 -2.66
N GLU A 126 5.35 17.68 -3.98
CA GLU A 126 5.93 16.68 -4.89
C GLU A 126 7.44 16.52 -4.66
N GLY A 127 7.94 15.30 -4.84
CA GLY A 127 9.34 14.95 -4.67
C GLY A 127 9.76 14.54 -3.25
N LEU A 128 8.89 14.63 -2.24
CA LEU A 128 9.22 14.16 -0.90
C LEU A 128 9.30 12.63 -0.86
N HIS A 129 10.33 12.10 -0.20
CA HIS A 129 10.47 10.67 0.07
C HIS A 129 9.54 10.25 1.20
N VAL A 130 9.02 9.03 1.07
CA VAL A 130 8.09 8.46 2.05
C VAL A 130 8.38 7.00 2.32
N GLU A 131 7.98 6.56 3.51
CA GLU A 131 8.04 5.19 3.99
C GLU A 131 6.71 4.73 4.52
N PHE A 132 6.41 3.46 4.32
CA PHE A 132 5.22 2.82 4.86
C PHE A 132 5.38 1.30 4.87
N TYR A 133 4.64 0.65 5.75
CA TYR A 133 4.51 -0.80 5.70
C TYR A 133 3.49 -1.19 4.65
N PHE A 134 3.83 -2.19 3.84
CA PHE A 134 2.96 -2.75 2.81
C PHE A 134 3.21 -4.25 2.67
N SER A 135 2.21 -5.01 2.21
CA SER A 135 2.36 -6.44 1.90
C SER A 135 1.82 -6.73 0.51
N LYS A 136 2.13 -7.93 -0.02
CA LYS A 136 1.29 -8.54 -1.04
C LYS A 136 -0.15 -8.70 -0.55
N MET A 137 -1.06 -8.76 -1.50
CA MET A 137 -2.48 -8.90 -1.26
C MET A 137 -2.92 -10.36 -1.39
N ILE A 138 -3.90 -10.75 -0.60
CA ILE A 138 -4.52 -12.08 -0.68
C ILE A 138 -6.02 -11.94 -0.88
N GLU A 139 -6.60 -12.90 -1.59
CA GLU A 139 -8.07 -12.99 -1.72
C GLU A 139 -8.71 -13.26 -0.35
N ILE A 140 -9.82 -12.59 -0.10
CA ILE A 140 -10.65 -12.91 1.06
C ILE A 140 -11.58 -14.04 0.62
N ALA A 141 -11.41 -15.22 1.19
CA ALA A 141 -12.38 -16.29 1.04
C ALA A 141 -13.75 -15.77 1.49
N GLU A 142 -14.77 -15.85 0.63
CA GLU A 142 -16.12 -15.55 1.08
C GLU A 142 -16.46 -16.52 2.22
N GLU A 143 -16.76 -15.99 3.40
CA GLU A 143 -17.44 -16.79 4.41
C GLU A 143 -18.75 -17.25 3.77
N THR A 144 -18.81 -18.52 3.38
CA THR A 144 -20.09 -19.20 3.17
C THR A 144 -20.87 -19.02 4.46
N ASN A 145 -21.80 -18.08 4.46
CA ASN A 145 -22.85 -17.96 5.46
C ASN A 145 -23.53 -19.33 5.53
N LYS A 146 -23.11 -20.17 6.47
CA LYS A 146 -23.86 -21.35 6.84
C LYS A 146 -25.13 -20.83 7.51
N TYR A 147 -26.23 -21.10 6.82
CA TYR A 147 -27.62 -20.93 7.26
C TYR A 147 -27.82 -21.32 8.73
#